data_AF-A0A6G8J9T0-F1
#
_entry.id   AF-A0A6G8J9T0-F1
#
_cell.length_a   1.000
_cell.length_b   1.000
_cell.length_c   1.000
_cell.angle_alpha   90.00
_cell.angle_beta   90.00
_cell.angle_gamma   90.00
#
_symmetry.space_group_name_H-M   'P 1'
#
loop_
_entity.id
_entity.type
_entity.pdbx_description
1 polymer ?
#
loop_
_entity_poly.entity_id
_entity_poly.type
_entity_poly.pdbx_seq_one_letter_code
_entity_poly.pdbx_strand_id
1 'polypeptide(L)'
;MTDLLLTCFYLLCAAAVATLIVRSYQAERFSFHLIFSGLYFVTFFGGFPLSMALKYGFDVSLQRPEMLFETLAVTTGGYFLYFLSYRFFDVRVQAITERSGVLSVGSFAKNSAKVTACLLALLAIVSLAVFVYLNGFLLFRLEKYSQIFSPLVSGVALKRFFYFLFPALLIAYFLAPSRRMWWGLLSVGLIFGGLSYFAVGGTRANLALAVAFFLLIGWKDRYLSAKTVVAVAIFGVVAMFGLALARYNLDVQGQEAIFTFLYLTRDSFSPWENFAHILATDVEFQGLMPIVRDFYVYIPPSLWVDRPDIAWNTANYFTKELLGNRSGLAMSPTLLGSLYLMGGLPLVAVGMGLIGKLFAETDRLFCSASPLWQGYLVGNLFNLIVLVREGADAFVSRWCFFTAVFVACWGLAYILVGKRNG
;
A
#
# COMPACT_ATOMS: atom_id res chain seq x y z
N MET A 1 -25.76 10.42 -24.82
CA MET A 1 -26.53 10.83 -23.64
C MET A 1 -26.08 10.08 -22.38
N THR A 2 -25.95 8.75 -22.44
CA THR A 2 -25.51 7.92 -21.29
C THR A 2 -24.13 8.28 -20.73
N ASP A 3 -23.13 8.49 -21.59
CA ASP A 3 -21.78 8.88 -21.14
C ASP A 3 -21.73 10.25 -20.45
N LEU A 4 -22.58 11.19 -20.90
CA LEU A 4 -22.71 12.50 -20.27
C LEU A 4 -23.30 12.35 -18.87
N LEU A 5 -24.38 11.56 -18.72
CA LEU A 5 -24.98 11.27 -17.42
C LEU A 5 -23.99 10.58 -16.48
N LEU A 6 -23.23 9.61 -16.99
CA LEU A 6 -22.20 8.90 -16.23
C LEU A 6 -21.10 9.85 -15.76
N THR A 7 -20.66 10.76 -16.64
CA THR A 7 -19.66 11.77 -16.30
C THR A 7 -20.18 12.74 -15.24
N CYS A 8 -21.43 13.21 -15.37
CA CYS A 8 -22.06 14.05 -14.35
C CYS A 8 -22.17 13.34 -13.01
N PHE A 9 -22.56 12.06 -13.00
CA PHE A 9 -22.65 11.25 -11.80
C PHE A 9 -21.28 11.01 -11.16
N TYR A 10 -20.26 10.72 -11.96
CA TYR A 10 -18.86 10.66 -11.52
C TYR A 10 -18.44 11.96 -10.85
N LEU A 11 -18.67 13.12 -11.49
CA LEU A 11 -18.29 14.42 -10.94
C LEU A 11 -18.99 14.69 -9.60
N LEU A 12 -20.26 14.33 -9.48
CA LEU A 12 -21.01 14.48 -8.23
C LEU A 12 -20.43 13.59 -7.11
N CYS A 13 -20.17 12.32 -7.41
CA CYS A 13 -19.59 11.36 -6.46
C CYS A 13 -18.17 11.77 -6.03
N ALA A 14 -17.31 12.08 -7.01
CA ALA A 14 -15.94 12.52 -6.77
C ALA A 14 -15.91 13.83 -5.97
N ALA A 15 -16.75 14.81 -6.30
CA ALA A 15 -16.83 16.07 -5.56
C ALA A 15 -17.30 15.87 -4.11
N ALA A 16 -18.27 14.98 -3.87
CA ALA A 16 -18.73 14.66 -2.53
C ALA A 16 -17.60 14.09 -1.65
N VAL A 17 -16.87 13.08 -2.17
CA VAL A 17 -15.72 12.48 -1.46
C VAL A 17 -14.59 13.50 -1.28
N ALA A 18 -14.23 14.24 -2.33
CA ALA A 18 -13.17 15.24 -2.28
C ALA A 18 -13.49 16.37 -1.27
N THR A 19 -14.75 16.78 -1.17
CA THR A 19 -15.18 17.80 -0.19
C THR A 19 -14.95 17.31 1.24
N LEU A 20 -15.25 16.04 1.54
CA LEU A 20 -14.95 15.46 2.85
C LEU A 20 -13.46 15.42 3.13
N ILE A 21 -12.64 15.04 2.14
CA ILE A 21 -11.17 15.01 2.29
C ILE A 21 -10.62 16.41 2.56
N VAL A 22 -11.07 17.43 1.81
CA VAL A 22 -10.63 18.81 2.01
C VAL A 22 -11.02 19.32 3.39
N ARG A 23 -12.24 19.02 3.86
CA ARG A 23 -12.68 19.38 5.22
C ARG A 23 -11.84 18.70 6.29
N SER A 24 -11.54 17.41 6.13
CA SER A 24 -10.63 16.69 7.04
C SER A 24 -9.24 17.31 7.04
N TYR A 25 -8.71 17.71 5.87
CA TYR A 25 -7.39 18.34 5.75
C TYR A 25 -7.32 19.74 6.38
N GLN A 26 -8.42 20.47 6.32
CA GLN A 26 -8.55 21.77 6.99
C GLN A 26 -8.55 21.63 8.52
N ALA A 27 -9.13 20.55 9.05
CA ALA A 27 -9.16 20.26 10.48
C ALA A 27 -7.80 19.78 11.01
N GLU A 28 -7.21 18.78 10.35
CA GLU A 28 -5.91 18.23 10.71
C GLU A 28 -5.08 18.05 9.45
N ARG A 29 -3.83 18.54 9.43
CA ARG A 29 -3.01 18.49 8.21
C ARG A 29 -2.39 17.13 7.94
N PHE A 30 -2.30 16.26 8.94
CA PHE A 30 -1.70 14.94 8.80
C PHE A 30 -2.47 13.94 9.64
N SER A 31 -3.03 12.94 9.00
CA SER A 31 -3.63 11.78 9.66
C SER A 31 -3.59 10.57 8.72
N PHE A 32 -3.58 9.37 9.29
CA PHE A 32 -3.74 8.13 8.56
C PHE A 32 -5.10 8.07 7.85
N HIS A 33 -6.15 8.66 8.43
CA HIS A 33 -7.41 8.89 7.74
C HIS A 33 -7.24 9.66 6.42
N LEU A 34 -6.49 10.77 6.42
CA LEU A 34 -6.26 11.56 5.21
C LEU A 34 -5.48 10.79 4.15
N ILE A 35 -4.47 10.02 4.58
CA ILE A 35 -3.68 9.21 3.66
C ILE A 35 -4.54 8.11 3.04
N PHE A 36 -5.32 7.38 3.85
CA PHE A 36 -6.26 6.40 3.37
C PHE A 36 -7.27 7.03 2.40
N SER A 37 -7.84 8.17 2.75
CA SER A 37 -8.86 8.83 1.93
C SER A 37 -8.30 9.32 0.59
N GLY A 38 -7.08 9.84 0.59
CA GLY A 38 -6.37 10.19 -0.64
C GLY A 38 -6.08 8.98 -1.52
N LEU A 39 -5.60 7.87 -0.94
CA LEU A 39 -5.37 6.61 -1.66
C LEU A 39 -6.67 6.03 -2.21
N TYR A 40 -7.75 6.06 -1.43
CA TYR A 40 -9.08 5.63 -1.84
C TYR A 40 -9.57 6.46 -3.02
N PHE A 41 -9.45 7.78 -2.93
CA PHE A 41 -9.86 8.69 -4.00
C PHE A 41 -9.09 8.41 -5.30
N VAL A 42 -7.76 8.31 -5.23
CA VAL A 42 -6.93 7.98 -6.39
C VAL A 42 -7.29 6.59 -6.95
N THR A 43 -7.50 5.59 -6.10
CA THR A 43 -7.75 4.21 -6.53
C THR A 43 -9.10 4.02 -7.21
N PHE A 44 -10.16 4.70 -6.75
CA PHE A 44 -11.51 4.46 -7.25
C PHE A 44 -12.08 5.57 -8.15
N PHE A 45 -11.58 6.80 -8.04
CA PHE A 45 -12.05 7.92 -8.87
C PHE A 45 -11.00 8.38 -9.89
N GLY A 46 -9.71 8.27 -9.57
CA GLY A 46 -8.62 8.77 -10.44
C GLY A 46 -8.56 8.11 -11.83
N GLY A 47 -9.09 6.91 -11.98
CA GLY A 47 -9.04 6.10 -13.19
C GLY A 47 -10.19 6.39 -14.15
N PHE A 48 -11.31 6.93 -13.68
CA PHE A 48 -12.45 7.23 -14.54
C PHE A 48 -12.08 8.18 -15.69
N PRO A 49 -11.40 9.33 -15.46
CA PRO A 49 -10.95 10.19 -16.56
C PRO A 49 -10.02 9.48 -17.55
N LEU A 50 -9.12 8.61 -17.05
CA LEU A 50 -8.22 7.83 -17.90
C LEU A 50 -9.00 6.83 -18.76
N SER A 51 -10.04 6.23 -18.20
CA SER A 51 -10.92 5.26 -18.89
C SER A 51 -11.73 5.94 -19.99
N MET A 52 -12.26 7.13 -19.72
CA MET A 52 -12.95 7.93 -20.74
C MET A 52 -12.00 8.41 -21.84
N ALA A 53 -10.77 8.80 -21.49
CA ALA A 53 -9.74 9.15 -22.47
C ALA A 53 -9.35 7.96 -23.36
N LEU A 54 -9.25 6.76 -22.78
CA LEU A 54 -9.00 5.52 -23.53
C LEU A 54 -10.17 5.16 -24.45
N LYS A 55 -11.42 5.29 -23.97
CA LYS A 55 -12.62 5.06 -24.78
C LYS A 55 -12.71 5.99 -25.99
N TYR A 56 -12.58 7.31 -25.79
CA TYR A 56 -12.74 8.27 -26.89
C TYR A 56 -11.49 8.44 -27.75
N GLY A 57 -10.30 8.27 -27.17
CA GLY A 57 -9.03 8.45 -27.88
C GLY A 57 -8.53 7.20 -28.60
N PHE A 58 -8.91 6.01 -28.13
CA PHE A 58 -8.34 4.73 -28.58
C PHE A 58 -9.36 3.61 -28.74
N ASP A 59 -10.66 3.94 -28.69
CA ASP A 59 -11.77 3.00 -28.88
C ASP A 59 -11.75 1.79 -27.94
N VAL A 60 -11.22 1.98 -26.72
CA VAL A 60 -11.23 0.93 -25.70
C VAL A 60 -12.65 0.73 -25.17
N SER A 61 -13.15 -0.50 -25.29
CA SER A 61 -14.44 -0.88 -24.72
C SER A 61 -14.42 -0.80 -23.21
N LEU A 62 -15.33 -0.02 -22.63
CA LEU A 62 -15.59 -0.01 -21.20
C LEU A 62 -16.71 -0.98 -20.84
N GLN A 63 -16.83 -1.31 -19.56
CA GLN A 63 -17.96 -2.06 -19.04
C GLN A 63 -19.30 -1.36 -19.32
N ARG A 64 -20.37 -2.15 -19.25
CA ARG A 64 -21.74 -1.69 -19.42
C ARG A 64 -22.02 -0.46 -18.52
N PRO A 65 -22.65 0.61 -19.03
CA PRO A 65 -22.85 1.84 -18.27
C PRO A 65 -23.52 1.64 -16.91
N GLU A 66 -24.49 0.71 -16.84
CA GLU A 66 -25.20 0.36 -15.60
C GLU A 66 -24.22 -0.09 -14.51
N MET A 67 -23.23 -0.91 -14.88
CA MET A 67 -22.20 -1.39 -13.97
C MET A 67 -21.25 -0.28 -13.53
N LEU A 68 -20.98 0.69 -14.41
CA LEU A 68 -20.15 1.84 -14.06
C LEU A 68 -20.87 2.77 -13.08
N PHE A 69 -22.18 3.00 -13.26
CA PHE A 69 -23.01 3.71 -12.29
C PHE A 69 -23.02 2.99 -10.93
N GLU A 70 -23.25 1.68 -10.92
CA GLU A 70 -23.25 0.89 -9.69
C GLU A 70 -21.89 0.94 -8.99
N THR A 71 -20.80 0.79 -9.74
CA THR A 71 -19.42 0.89 -9.23
C THR A 71 -19.18 2.22 -8.52
N LEU A 72 -19.58 3.33 -9.14
CA LEU A 72 -19.44 4.66 -8.55
C LEU A 72 -20.34 4.83 -7.31
N ALA A 73 -21.56 4.29 -7.33
CA ALA A 73 -22.48 4.33 -6.20
C ALA A 73 -21.95 3.53 -5.00
N VAL A 74 -21.51 2.29 -5.22
CA VAL A 74 -20.95 1.42 -4.16
C VAL A 74 -19.63 1.98 -3.63
N THR A 75 -18.77 2.51 -4.51
CA THR A 75 -17.54 3.20 -4.11
C THR A 75 -17.83 4.38 -3.20
N THR A 76 -18.80 5.22 -3.58
CA THR A 76 -19.15 6.43 -2.83
C THR A 76 -19.82 6.06 -1.51
N GLY A 77 -20.77 5.13 -1.52
CA GLY A 77 -21.44 4.61 -0.34
C GLY A 77 -20.46 3.94 0.65
N GLY A 78 -19.53 3.13 0.14
CA GLY A 78 -18.47 2.50 0.93
C GLY A 78 -17.60 3.53 1.64
N TYR A 79 -17.20 4.60 0.93
CA TYR A 79 -16.45 5.70 1.54
C TYR A 79 -17.25 6.44 2.61
N PHE A 80 -18.54 6.70 2.38
CA PHE A 80 -19.39 7.34 3.39
C PHE A 80 -19.52 6.49 4.65
N LEU A 81 -19.72 5.17 4.52
CA LEU A 81 -19.75 4.25 5.67
C LEU A 81 -18.43 4.26 6.44
N TYR A 82 -17.31 4.22 5.72
CA TYR A 82 -15.99 4.39 6.32
C TYR A 82 -15.87 5.72 7.09
N PHE A 83 -16.24 6.83 6.46
CA PHE A 83 -16.10 8.17 7.03
C PHE A 83 -17.00 8.36 8.27
N LEU A 84 -18.23 7.87 8.23
CA LEU A 84 -19.16 7.89 9.36
C LEU A 84 -18.60 7.07 10.53
N SER A 85 -18.09 5.87 10.25
CA SER A 85 -17.45 5.03 11.27
C SER A 85 -16.23 5.74 11.87
N TYR A 86 -15.33 6.27 11.04
CA TYR A 86 -14.16 7.02 11.49
C TYR A 86 -14.55 8.17 12.43
N ARG A 87 -15.51 9.01 12.02
CA ARG A 87 -15.99 10.13 12.83
C ARG A 87 -16.64 9.70 14.14
N PHE A 88 -17.41 8.61 14.12
CA PHE A 88 -18.05 8.07 15.31
C PHE A 88 -17.02 7.62 16.36
N PHE A 89 -15.94 6.96 15.94
CA PHE A 89 -14.90 6.51 16.85
C PHE A 89 -13.93 7.63 17.25
N ASP A 90 -13.59 8.56 16.35
CA ASP A 90 -12.74 9.73 16.64
C ASP A 90 -13.34 10.64 17.74
N VAL A 91 -14.62 11.01 17.62
CA VAL A 91 -15.31 11.88 18.59
C VAL A 91 -15.39 11.24 19.98
N ARG A 92 -15.66 9.93 20.07
CA ARG A 92 -15.71 9.21 21.35
C ARG A 92 -14.35 9.11 22.03
N VAL A 93 -13.28 9.16 21.25
CA VAL A 93 -11.90 8.99 21.69
C VAL A 93 -11.27 10.31 22.15
N GLN A 94 -11.58 11.43 21.49
CA GLN A 94 -11.08 12.75 21.92
C GLN A 94 -11.56 13.09 23.35
N ALA A 95 -12.79 12.70 23.70
CA ALA A 95 -13.32 12.84 25.07
C ALA A 95 -12.54 12.06 26.16
N ILE A 96 -11.76 11.04 25.78
CA ILE A 96 -10.96 10.22 26.71
C ILE A 96 -9.51 10.73 26.78
N THR A 97 -8.98 11.30 25.70
CA THR A 97 -7.55 11.59 25.51
C THR A 97 -7.08 12.87 26.21
N GLU A 98 -8.00 13.81 26.52
CA GLU A 98 -7.72 15.02 27.31
C GLU A 98 -7.15 14.73 28.72
N ARG A 99 -7.13 13.47 29.17
CA ARG A 99 -6.66 13.06 30.51
C ARG A 99 -5.23 12.54 30.60
N SER A 100 -4.54 12.30 29.49
CA SER A 100 -3.22 11.63 29.49
C SER A 100 -2.13 12.57 28.98
N GLY A 101 -1.44 13.21 29.92
CA GLY A 101 -0.24 14.00 29.65
C GLY A 101 0.87 13.18 29.02
N VAL A 102 1.70 13.84 28.21
CA VAL A 102 2.87 13.27 27.52
C VAL A 102 3.82 12.68 28.55
N LEU A 103 3.84 11.34 28.67
CA LEU A 103 4.80 10.62 29.50
C LEU A 103 6.21 10.86 28.96
N SER A 104 7.10 11.36 29.82
CA SER A 104 8.51 11.52 29.46
C SER A 104 9.10 10.14 29.15
N VAL A 105 9.56 9.96 27.92
CA VAL A 105 10.13 8.67 27.48
C VAL A 105 11.48 8.49 28.17
N GLY A 106 11.53 7.58 29.15
CA GLY A 106 12.74 7.25 29.91
C GLY A 106 13.91 6.81 29.01
N SER A 107 15.14 6.90 29.55
CA SER A 107 16.38 6.52 28.85
C SER A 107 16.35 5.08 28.32
N PHE A 108 15.76 4.16 29.09
CA PHE A 108 15.56 2.76 28.70
C PHE A 108 14.73 2.63 27.41
N ALA A 109 13.60 3.32 27.31
CA ALA A 109 12.73 3.26 26.14
C ALA A 109 13.42 3.85 24.90
N LYS A 110 14.23 4.90 25.05
CA LYS A 110 15.06 5.45 23.97
C LYS A 110 16.13 4.44 23.50
N ASN A 111 16.79 3.76 24.43
CA ASN A 111 17.82 2.77 24.10
C ASN A 111 17.20 1.53 23.42
N SER A 112 16.08 1.02 23.94
CA SER A 112 15.32 -0.06 23.32
C SER A 112 14.90 0.29 21.88
N ALA A 113 14.44 1.53 21.65
CA ALA A 113 14.09 1.99 20.31
C ALA A 113 15.29 2.02 19.35
N LYS A 114 16.46 2.50 19.79
CA LYS A 114 17.69 2.48 18.99
C LYS A 114 18.10 1.05 18.62
N VAL A 115 18.13 0.14 19.60
CA VAL A 115 18.49 -1.27 19.34
C VAL A 115 17.46 -1.92 18.41
N THR A 116 16.18 -1.63 18.56
CA THR A 116 15.13 -2.11 17.64
C THR A 116 15.38 -1.63 16.21
N ALA A 117 15.70 -0.35 16.02
CA ALA A 117 16.05 0.20 14.70
C ALA A 117 17.29 -0.49 14.11
N CYS A 118 18.33 -0.72 14.91
CA CYS A 118 19.52 -1.44 14.46
C CYS A 118 19.21 -2.89 14.03
N LEU A 119 18.38 -3.61 14.80
CA LEU A 119 17.98 -4.99 14.48
C LEU A 119 17.17 -5.05 13.18
N LEU A 120 16.22 -4.13 12.99
CA LEU A 120 15.42 -4.03 11.77
C LEU A 120 16.28 -3.69 10.54
N ALA A 121 17.23 -2.76 10.68
CA ALA A 121 18.17 -2.42 9.61
C ALA A 121 19.09 -3.60 9.29
N LEU A 122 19.62 -4.28 10.31
CA LEU A 122 20.47 -5.47 10.14
C LEU A 122 19.71 -6.58 9.42
N LEU A 123 18.46 -6.84 9.83
CA LEU A 123 17.60 -7.83 9.19
C LEU A 123 17.42 -7.56 7.69
N ALA A 124 17.15 -6.30 7.31
CA ALA A 124 16.98 -5.92 5.92
C ALA A 124 18.28 -6.05 5.10
N ILE A 125 19.42 -5.61 5.66
CA ILE A 125 20.74 -5.65 5.01
C ILE A 125 21.21 -7.10 4.83
N VAL A 126 21.14 -7.92 5.89
CA VAL A 126 21.53 -9.34 5.84
C VAL A 126 20.65 -10.10 4.86
N SER A 127 19.34 -9.86 4.88
CA SER A 127 18.43 -10.51 3.91
C SER A 127 18.78 -10.16 2.47
N LEU A 128 19.12 -8.89 2.18
CA LEU A 128 19.55 -8.46 0.85
C LEU A 128 20.88 -9.11 0.46
N ALA A 129 21.87 -9.11 1.36
CA ALA A 129 23.18 -9.71 1.12
C ALA A 129 23.07 -11.21 0.84
N VAL A 130 22.29 -11.94 1.64
CA VAL A 130 22.03 -13.38 1.43
C VAL A 130 21.30 -13.60 0.09
N PHE A 131 20.31 -12.77 -0.24
CA PHE A 131 19.60 -12.90 -1.52
C PHE A 131 20.52 -12.71 -2.73
N VAL A 132 21.41 -11.70 -2.68
CA VAL A 132 22.43 -11.46 -3.71
C VAL A 132 23.46 -12.58 -3.75
N TYR A 133 23.87 -13.12 -2.61
CA TYR A 133 24.78 -14.27 -2.56
C TYR A 133 24.18 -15.51 -3.25
N LEU A 134 22.90 -15.79 -3.03
CA LEU A 134 22.23 -16.95 -3.61
C LEU A 134 21.96 -16.82 -5.11
N ASN A 135 21.73 -15.60 -5.63
CA ASN A 135 21.19 -15.41 -6.99
C ASN A 135 22.05 -14.51 -7.90
N GLY A 136 22.99 -13.75 -7.33
CA GLY A 136 23.61 -12.61 -7.98
C GLY A 136 22.64 -11.45 -8.19
N PHE A 137 22.99 -10.52 -9.09
CA PHE A 137 22.10 -9.44 -9.50
C PHE A 137 21.17 -9.91 -10.63
N LEU A 138 19.90 -10.14 -10.30
CA LEU A 138 18.92 -10.70 -11.25
C LEU A 138 18.60 -9.75 -12.41
N LEU A 139 18.85 -8.44 -12.28
CA LEU A 139 18.55 -7.46 -13.35
C LEU A 139 19.30 -7.78 -14.65
N PHE A 140 20.51 -8.34 -14.54
CA PHE A 140 21.33 -8.69 -15.70
C PHE A 140 21.09 -10.13 -16.19
N ARG A 141 20.26 -10.91 -15.49
CA ARG A 141 20.01 -12.34 -15.79
C ARG A 141 18.59 -12.62 -16.27
N LEU A 142 17.61 -11.81 -15.86
CA LEU A 142 16.20 -12.03 -16.19
C LEU A 142 15.76 -11.11 -17.33
N GLU A 143 15.12 -11.68 -18.35
CA GLU A 143 14.46 -10.93 -19.43
C GLU A 143 13.08 -10.42 -19.00
N LYS A 144 12.37 -11.18 -18.15
CA LYS A 144 11.02 -10.84 -17.66
C LYS A 144 10.93 -10.93 -16.14
N TYR A 145 10.22 -9.99 -15.51
CA TYR A 145 10.04 -9.99 -14.05
C TYR A 145 9.38 -11.26 -13.52
N SER A 146 8.43 -11.85 -14.26
CA SER A 146 7.74 -13.08 -13.86
C SER A 146 8.71 -14.26 -13.64
N GLN A 147 9.89 -14.24 -14.26
CA GLN A 147 10.94 -15.24 -14.06
C GLN A 147 11.53 -15.22 -12.65
N ILE A 148 11.24 -14.20 -11.83
CA ILE A 148 11.61 -14.20 -10.41
C ILE A 148 10.91 -15.31 -9.62
N PHE A 149 9.78 -15.80 -10.12
CA PHE A 149 9.04 -16.92 -9.53
C PHE A 149 9.41 -18.26 -10.17
N SER A 150 10.41 -18.27 -11.06
CA SER A 150 10.93 -19.51 -11.62
C SER A 150 11.73 -20.28 -10.56
N PRO A 151 11.83 -21.61 -10.70
CA PRO A 151 12.67 -22.43 -9.82
C PRO A 151 14.17 -22.07 -9.89
N LEU A 152 14.58 -21.23 -10.84
CA LEU A 152 15.97 -20.75 -10.97
C LEU A 152 16.33 -19.70 -9.90
N VAL A 153 15.36 -19.13 -9.20
CA VAL A 153 15.58 -18.10 -8.17
C VAL A 153 15.31 -18.65 -6.78
N SER A 154 16.34 -18.65 -5.94
CA SER A 154 16.27 -19.15 -4.56
C SER A 154 16.01 -18.02 -3.56
N GLY A 155 15.28 -18.32 -2.48
CA GLY A 155 15.12 -17.37 -1.36
C GLY A 155 14.20 -16.17 -1.67
N VAL A 156 13.24 -16.29 -2.60
CA VAL A 156 12.28 -15.23 -2.97
C VAL A 156 11.56 -14.62 -1.75
N ALA A 157 11.36 -15.39 -0.68
CA ALA A 157 10.75 -14.91 0.57
C ALA A 157 11.58 -13.79 1.23
N LEU A 158 12.91 -13.79 1.07
CA LEU A 158 13.82 -12.81 1.67
C LEU A 158 13.49 -11.37 1.25
N LYS A 159 12.93 -11.18 0.05
CA LYS A 159 12.55 -9.86 -0.47
C LYS A 159 11.60 -9.09 0.46
N ARG A 160 10.79 -9.79 1.25
CA ARG A 160 9.85 -9.16 2.19
C ARG A 160 10.55 -8.54 3.38
N PHE A 161 11.74 -9.00 3.72
CA PHE A 161 12.50 -8.43 4.81
C PHE A 161 13.20 -7.12 4.42
N PHE A 162 13.32 -6.83 3.12
CA PHE A 162 13.95 -5.59 2.64
C PHE A 162 13.18 -4.35 3.11
N TYR A 163 11.86 -4.48 3.27
CA TYR A 163 10.99 -3.40 3.72
C TYR A 163 11.28 -2.93 5.15
N PHE A 164 11.94 -3.75 6.00
CA PHE A 164 12.22 -3.37 7.40
C PHE A 164 13.32 -2.32 7.56
N LEU A 165 14.05 -1.98 6.50
CA LEU A 165 14.94 -0.82 6.58
C LEU A 165 14.15 0.48 6.79
N PHE A 166 12.97 0.62 6.21
CA PHE A 166 12.17 1.85 6.33
C PHE A 166 11.67 2.14 7.75
N PRO A 167 11.04 1.20 8.49
CA PRO A 167 10.73 1.44 9.91
C PRO A 167 11.99 1.70 10.73
N ALA A 168 13.15 1.10 10.42
CA ALA A 168 14.40 1.43 11.10
C ALA A 168 14.80 2.91 10.90
N LEU A 169 14.75 3.39 9.66
CA LEU A 169 15.04 4.80 9.33
C LEU A 169 14.01 5.75 9.96
N LEU A 170 12.73 5.37 9.98
CA LEU A 170 11.66 6.14 10.62
C LEU A 170 11.86 6.23 12.13
N ILE A 171 12.18 5.13 12.81
CA ILE A 171 12.49 5.16 14.25
C ILE A 171 13.69 6.07 14.51
N ALA A 172 14.75 5.96 13.70
CA ALA A 172 15.92 6.83 13.83
C ALA A 172 15.56 8.31 13.66
N TYR A 173 14.69 8.63 12.70
CA TYR A 173 14.15 9.98 12.51
C TYR A 173 13.33 10.45 13.72
N PHE A 174 12.36 9.67 14.20
CA PHE A 174 11.51 10.05 15.33
C PHE A 174 12.28 10.18 16.66
N LEU A 175 13.40 9.47 16.81
CA LEU A 175 14.28 9.60 17.97
C LEU A 175 15.05 10.91 17.98
N ALA A 176 15.40 11.45 16.81
CA ALA A 176 16.12 12.72 16.67
C ALA A 176 15.64 13.51 15.43
N PRO A 177 14.42 14.09 15.48
CA PRO A 177 13.83 14.77 14.34
C PRO A 177 14.68 15.96 13.92
N SER A 178 15.18 15.92 12.68
CA SER A 178 15.97 17.01 12.12
C SER A 178 15.94 16.95 10.59
N ARG A 179 16.17 18.10 9.95
CA ARG A 179 16.29 18.16 8.47
C ARG A 179 17.39 17.25 7.93
N ARG A 180 18.48 17.04 8.69
CA ARG A 180 19.57 16.12 8.33
C ARG A 180 19.08 14.67 8.31
N MET A 181 18.38 14.23 9.35
CA MET A 181 17.82 12.87 9.42
C MET A 181 16.73 12.64 8.37
N TRP A 182 15.94 13.67 8.06
CA TRP A 182 14.94 13.62 7.00
C TRP A 182 15.57 13.40 5.61
N TRP A 183 16.60 14.17 5.25
CA TRP A 183 17.36 13.91 4.01
C TRP A 183 18.09 12.56 4.06
N GLY A 184 18.60 12.16 5.22
CA GLY A 184 19.20 10.84 5.43
C GLY A 184 18.24 9.69 5.12
N LEU A 185 16.96 9.81 5.48
CA LEU A 185 15.91 8.85 5.13
C LEU A 185 15.82 8.66 3.61
N LEU A 186 15.85 9.75 2.84
CA LEU A 186 15.83 9.68 1.38
C LEU A 186 17.12 9.08 0.83
N SER A 187 18.28 9.59 1.23
CA SER A 187 19.57 9.14 0.69
C SER A 187 19.83 7.66 0.97
N VAL A 188 19.68 7.22 2.23
CA VAL A 188 19.87 5.81 2.60
C VAL A 188 18.80 4.93 1.97
N GLY A 189 17.55 5.39 1.97
CA GLY A 189 16.43 4.68 1.35
C GLY A 189 16.60 4.48 -0.16
N LEU A 190 17.09 5.50 -0.89
CA LEU A 190 17.35 5.41 -2.33
C LEU A 190 18.55 4.51 -2.65
N ILE A 191 19.63 4.58 -1.87
CA ILE A 191 20.79 3.68 -2.06
C ILE A 191 20.37 2.23 -1.87
N PHE A 192 19.69 1.92 -0.76
CA PHE A 192 19.20 0.57 -0.50
C PHE A 192 18.14 0.14 -1.51
N GLY A 193 17.22 1.05 -1.86
CA GLY A 193 16.21 0.83 -2.89
C GLY A 193 16.83 0.49 -4.24
N GLY A 194 17.86 1.21 -4.66
CA GLY A 194 18.63 0.95 -5.88
C GLY A 194 19.33 -0.41 -5.84
N LEU A 195 20.03 -0.73 -4.77
CA LEU A 195 20.64 -2.06 -4.59
C LEU A 195 19.61 -3.19 -4.67
N SER A 196 18.46 -3.01 -4.01
CA SER A 196 17.36 -3.98 -4.07
C SER A 196 16.73 -4.07 -5.47
N TYR A 197 16.69 -2.98 -6.23
CA TYR A 197 16.23 -2.95 -7.61
C TYR A 197 17.13 -3.84 -8.48
N PHE A 198 18.46 -3.69 -8.38
CA PHE A 198 19.41 -4.56 -9.08
C PHE A 198 19.31 -6.01 -8.64
N ALA A 199 19.19 -6.26 -7.33
CA ALA A 199 19.14 -7.59 -6.76
C ALA A 199 17.90 -8.38 -7.22
N VAL A 200 16.72 -7.75 -7.14
CA VAL A 200 15.41 -8.38 -7.42
C VAL A 200 15.06 -8.35 -8.92
N GLY A 201 15.90 -7.72 -9.74
CA GLY A 201 15.71 -7.68 -11.19
C GLY A 201 14.73 -6.63 -11.68
N GLY A 202 14.62 -5.51 -10.96
CA GLY A 202 13.94 -4.29 -11.40
C GLY A 202 12.68 -3.91 -10.60
N THR A 203 12.48 -4.48 -9.41
CA THR A 203 11.35 -4.07 -8.55
C THR A 203 11.56 -2.67 -7.99
N ARG A 204 10.60 -1.79 -8.29
CA ARG A 204 10.64 -0.36 -7.92
C ARG A 204 10.06 -0.05 -6.53
N ALA A 205 9.53 -1.06 -5.82
CA ALA A 205 8.77 -0.87 -4.58
C ALA A 205 9.59 -0.15 -3.48
N ASN A 206 10.83 -0.56 -3.23
CA ASN A 206 11.67 0.06 -2.20
C ASN A 206 12.06 1.50 -2.56
N LEU A 207 12.35 1.78 -3.84
CA LEU A 207 12.62 3.15 -4.31
C LEU A 207 11.39 4.04 -4.08
N ALA A 208 10.21 3.56 -4.48
CA ALA A 208 8.95 4.28 -4.27
C ALA A 208 8.66 4.53 -2.78
N LEU A 209 8.96 3.57 -1.91
CA LEU A 209 8.81 3.73 -0.46
C LEU A 209 9.74 4.78 0.13
N ALA A 210 11.00 4.82 -0.28
CA ALA A 210 11.94 5.85 0.16
C ALA A 210 11.41 7.26 -0.13
N VAL A 211 10.91 7.48 -1.36
CA VAL A 211 10.32 8.75 -1.78
C VAL A 211 9.01 9.02 -1.04
N ALA A 212 8.13 8.04 -0.91
CA ALA A 212 6.84 8.20 -0.24
C ALA A 212 7.01 8.60 1.23
N PHE A 213 7.90 7.94 1.98
CA PHE A 213 8.19 8.30 3.36
C PHE A 213 8.86 9.67 3.48
N PHE A 214 9.79 10.01 2.58
CA PHE A 214 10.40 11.34 2.55
C PHE A 214 9.36 12.44 2.34
N LEU A 215 8.46 12.28 1.37
CA LEU A 215 7.39 13.23 1.10
C LEU A 215 6.42 13.34 2.28
N LEU A 216 6.03 12.21 2.86
CA LEU A 216 5.08 12.16 3.96
C LEU A 216 5.63 12.80 5.23
N ILE A 217 6.85 12.45 5.63
CA ILE A 217 7.51 13.08 6.78
C ILE A 217 7.76 14.56 6.51
N GLY A 218 8.18 14.91 5.29
CA GLY A 218 8.37 16.29 4.88
C GLY A 218 7.09 17.11 4.94
N TRP A 219 5.96 16.53 4.58
CA TRP A 219 4.64 17.15 4.70
C TRP A 219 4.20 17.29 6.18
N LYS A 220 4.34 16.21 6.97
CA LYS A 220 4.01 16.20 8.40
C LYS A 220 4.76 17.27 9.17
N ASP A 221 6.08 17.33 9.00
CA ASP A 221 6.97 18.23 9.75
C ASP A 221 7.20 19.59 9.06
N ARG A 222 6.38 19.89 8.06
CA ARG A 222 6.33 21.19 7.34
C ARG A 222 7.63 21.57 6.65
N TYR A 223 8.43 20.59 6.24
CA TYR A 223 9.56 20.80 5.34
C TYR A 223 9.11 20.96 3.88
N LEU A 224 7.96 20.37 3.52
CA LEU A 224 7.35 20.45 2.21
C LEU A 224 5.92 21.00 2.30
N SER A 225 5.52 21.74 1.27
CA SER A 225 4.12 22.14 1.09
C SER A 225 3.31 21.01 0.46
N ALA A 226 1.98 20.99 0.68
CA ALA A 226 1.09 20.02 0.02
C ALA A 226 1.16 20.12 -1.52
N LYS A 227 1.34 21.33 -2.06
CA LYS A 227 1.52 21.55 -3.51
C LYS A 227 2.78 20.85 -4.03
N THR A 228 3.87 20.94 -3.27
CA THR A 228 5.13 20.27 -3.61
C THR A 228 4.97 18.76 -3.58
N VAL A 229 4.29 18.22 -2.58
CA VAL A 229 4.04 16.78 -2.46
C VAL A 229 3.24 16.26 -3.66
N VAL A 230 2.16 16.96 -4.04
CA VAL A 230 1.35 16.63 -5.22
C VAL A 230 2.17 16.73 -6.51
N ALA A 231 2.95 17.79 -6.69
CA ALA A 231 3.79 17.96 -7.88
C ALA A 231 4.83 16.84 -8.01
N VAL A 232 5.52 16.48 -6.92
CA VAL A 232 6.50 15.38 -6.91
C VAL A 232 5.81 14.04 -7.11
N ALA A 233 4.60 13.83 -6.58
CA ALA A 233 3.83 12.60 -6.82
C ALA A 233 3.47 12.44 -8.30
N ILE A 234 2.99 13.51 -8.95
CA ILE A 234 2.68 13.51 -10.41
C ILE A 234 3.94 13.23 -11.22
N PHE A 235 5.04 13.95 -10.94
CA PHE A 235 6.31 13.70 -11.62
C PHE A 235 6.82 12.27 -11.37
N GLY A 236 6.60 11.74 -10.17
CA GLY A 236 6.92 10.37 -9.80
C GLY A 236 6.18 9.34 -10.66
N VAL A 237 4.90 9.56 -10.98
CA VAL A 237 4.15 8.68 -11.91
C VAL A 237 4.80 8.67 -13.29
N VAL A 238 5.16 9.84 -13.83
CA VAL A 238 5.81 9.96 -15.14
C VAL A 238 7.20 9.32 -15.14
N ALA A 239 8.01 9.57 -14.11
CA ALA A 239 9.33 8.96 -13.95
C ALA A 239 9.24 7.43 -13.82
N MET A 240 8.25 6.93 -13.06
CA MET A 240 7.98 5.51 -12.94
C MET A 240 7.57 4.90 -14.28
N PHE A 241 6.76 5.58 -15.08
CA PHE A 241 6.43 5.15 -16.43
C PHE A 241 7.67 5.07 -17.32
N GLY A 242 8.53 6.10 -17.31
CA GLY A 242 9.80 6.07 -18.04
C GLY A 242 10.70 4.90 -17.65
N LEU A 243 10.81 4.59 -16.35
CA LEU A 243 11.51 3.40 -15.86
C LEU A 243 10.86 2.08 -16.32
N ALA A 244 9.54 2.05 -16.52
CA ALA A 244 8.87 0.87 -17.06
C ALA A 244 9.21 0.65 -18.53
N LEU A 245 9.15 1.72 -19.35
CA LEU A 245 9.50 1.64 -20.77
C LEU A 245 10.95 1.20 -20.95
N ALA A 246 11.87 1.82 -20.22
CA ALA A 246 13.29 1.47 -20.27
C ALA A 246 13.55 0.02 -19.85
N ARG A 247 12.80 -0.50 -18.87
CA ARG A 247 12.95 -1.88 -18.40
C ARG A 247 12.39 -2.91 -19.39
N TYR A 248 11.27 -2.61 -20.03
CA TYR A 248 10.64 -3.53 -20.99
C TYR A 248 11.10 -3.31 -22.42
N ASN A 249 12.07 -2.41 -22.65
CA ASN A 249 12.59 -2.04 -23.97
C ASN A 249 11.48 -1.73 -24.98
N LEU A 250 10.43 -1.04 -24.51
CA LEU A 250 9.27 -0.68 -25.34
C LEU A 250 9.62 0.61 -26.09
N ASP A 251 9.88 0.52 -27.40
CA ASP A 251 10.03 1.66 -28.30
C ASP A 251 8.66 2.15 -28.77
N VAL A 252 7.89 2.71 -27.83
CA VAL A 252 6.58 3.28 -28.10
C VAL A 252 6.72 4.75 -28.46
N GLN A 253 6.19 5.13 -29.63
CA GLN A 253 6.23 6.50 -30.15
C GLN A 253 4.83 7.02 -30.47
N GLY A 254 4.66 8.34 -30.39
CA GLY A 254 3.40 9.02 -30.76
C GLY A 254 2.18 8.53 -29.96
N GLN A 255 1.13 8.11 -30.68
CA GLN A 255 -0.15 7.70 -30.07
C GLN A 255 -0.04 6.42 -29.23
N GLU A 256 0.85 5.49 -29.60
CA GLU A 256 1.02 4.23 -28.86
C GLU A 256 1.64 4.46 -27.46
N ALA A 257 2.54 5.45 -27.34
CA ALA A 257 3.08 5.87 -26.06
C ALA A 257 2.02 6.46 -25.14
N ILE A 258 1.11 7.27 -25.71
CA ILE A 258 0.00 7.87 -24.96
C ILE A 258 -0.99 6.78 -24.50
N PHE A 259 -1.37 5.86 -25.39
CA PHE A 259 -2.20 4.71 -25.05
C PHE A 259 -1.59 3.92 -23.89
N THR A 260 -0.33 3.51 -24.04
CA THR A 260 0.40 2.70 -23.06
C THR A 260 0.52 3.44 -21.72
N PHE A 261 0.77 4.75 -21.76
CA PHE A 261 0.80 5.58 -20.56
C PHE A 261 -0.55 5.59 -19.84
N LEU A 262 -1.64 5.90 -20.55
CA LEU A 262 -2.98 5.97 -19.96
C LEU A 262 -3.41 4.60 -19.40
N TYR A 263 -3.23 3.54 -20.18
CA TYR A 263 -3.58 2.18 -19.82
C TYR A 263 -2.81 1.70 -18.58
N LEU A 264 -1.47 1.78 -18.60
CA LEU A 264 -0.66 1.33 -17.47
C LEU A 264 -0.84 2.21 -16.24
N THR A 265 -1.05 3.52 -16.40
CA THR A 265 -1.29 4.43 -15.26
C THR A 265 -2.62 4.12 -14.60
N ARG A 266 -3.69 3.90 -15.37
CA ARG A 266 -5.00 3.47 -14.86
C ARG A 266 -4.86 2.17 -14.08
N ASP A 267 -4.33 1.11 -14.69
CA ASP A 267 -4.26 -0.21 -14.04
C ASP A 267 -3.27 -0.22 -12.85
N SER A 268 -2.25 0.63 -12.88
CA SER A 268 -1.25 0.72 -11.81
C SER A 268 -1.70 1.56 -10.61
N PHE A 269 -2.41 2.66 -10.81
CA PHE A 269 -2.75 3.59 -9.72
C PHE A 269 -4.23 3.64 -9.39
N SER A 270 -5.08 3.30 -10.35
CA SER A 270 -6.54 3.38 -10.23
C SER A 270 -7.25 2.21 -10.92
N PRO A 271 -7.06 0.96 -10.45
CA PRO A 271 -7.71 -0.23 -11.00
C PRO A 271 -9.22 -0.30 -10.67
N TRP A 272 -9.95 0.81 -10.77
CA TRP A 272 -11.37 0.92 -10.42
C TRP A 272 -12.25 0.04 -11.32
N GLU A 273 -11.89 -0.14 -12.60
CA GLU A 273 -12.62 -1.00 -13.53
C GLU A 273 -12.62 -2.47 -13.09
N ASN A 274 -11.59 -2.93 -12.37
CA ASN A 274 -11.57 -4.30 -11.84
C ASN A 274 -12.75 -4.54 -10.90
N PHE A 275 -13.14 -3.54 -10.11
CA PHE A 275 -14.32 -3.65 -9.27
C PHE A 275 -15.61 -3.66 -10.11
N ALA A 276 -15.68 -2.86 -11.18
CA ALA A 276 -16.81 -2.92 -12.12
C ALA A 276 -16.96 -4.29 -12.77
N HIS A 277 -15.85 -4.93 -13.15
CA HIS A 277 -15.83 -6.30 -13.67
C HIS A 277 -16.34 -7.32 -12.64
N ILE A 278 -15.94 -7.18 -11.37
CA ILE A 278 -16.42 -8.06 -10.28
C ILE A 278 -17.93 -7.93 -10.11
N LEU A 279 -18.46 -6.70 -10.09
CA LEU A 279 -19.90 -6.48 -9.97
C LEU A 279 -20.68 -7.02 -11.18
N ALA A 280 -20.06 -7.01 -12.37
CA ALA A 280 -20.71 -7.41 -13.62
C ALA A 280 -20.79 -8.94 -13.81
N THR A 281 -20.13 -9.71 -12.95
CA THR A 281 -19.99 -11.16 -13.08
C THR A 281 -20.73 -11.87 -11.96
N ASP A 282 -21.26 -13.07 -12.23
CA ASP A 282 -21.83 -13.93 -11.20
C ASP A 282 -20.72 -14.50 -10.31
N VAL A 283 -20.68 -14.04 -9.05
CA VAL A 283 -19.63 -14.39 -8.09
C VAL A 283 -20.14 -15.45 -7.11
N GLU A 284 -19.41 -16.57 -7.02
CA GLU A 284 -19.50 -17.44 -5.85
C GLU A 284 -18.70 -16.82 -4.68
N PHE A 285 -19.41 -16.45 -3.60
CA PHE A 285 -18.77 -15.81 -2.45
C PHE A 285 -17.82 -16.75 -1.72
N GLN A 286 -16.58 -16.30 -1.53
CA GLN A 286 -15.48 -17.10 -1.00
C GLN A 286 -15.45 -17.15 0.54
N GLY A 287 -16.36 -16.44 1.22
CA GLY A 287 -16.30 -16.25 2.66
C GLY A 287 -15.03 -15.52 3.10
N LEU A 288 -14.64 -15.67 4.38
CA LEU A 288 -13.43 -15.05 4.94
C LEU A 288 -12.15 -15.88 4.69
N MET A 289 -12.28 -17.06 4.09
CA MET A 289 -11.17 -17.97 3.85
C MET A 289 -10.00 -17.38 3.03
N PRO A 290 -10.23 -16.47 2.05
CA PRO A 290 -9.13 -15.82 1.34
C PRO A 290 -8.12 -15.11 2.25
N ILE A 291 -8.57 -14.54 3.39
CA ILE A 291 -7.69 -13.90 4.38
C ILE A 291 -6.69 -14.90 4.95
N VAL A 292 -7.18 -16.09 5.32
CA VAL A 292 -6.33 -17.17 5.86
C VAL A 292 -5.43 -17.74 4.78
N ARG A 293 -5.97 -17.99 3.58
CA ARG A 293 -5.23 -18.55 2.45
C ARG A 293 -4.07 -17.64 2.04
N ASP A 294 -4.19 -16.33 2.17
CA ASP A 294 -3.10 -15.40 1.82
C ASP A 294 -1.85 -15.55 2.71
N PHE A 295 -1.96 -16.15 3.91
CA PHE A 295 -0.77 -16.45 4.72
C PHE A 295 0.16 -17.50 4.10
N TYR A 296 -0.31 -18.29 3.13
CA TYR A 296 0.52 -19.31 2.45
C TYR A 296 1.80 -18.73 1.87
N VAL A 297 1.78 -17.45 1.47
CA VAL A 297 2.93 -16.79 0.84
C VAL A 297 4.11 -16.73 1.83
N TYR A 298 3.88 -16.76 3.14
CA TYR A 298 4.89 -16.71 4.21
C TYR A 298 5.43 -18.06 4.66
N ILE A 299 4.80 -19.17 4.24
CA ILE A 299 5.19 -20.51 4.65
C ILE A 299 6.15 -21.08 3.58
N PRO A 300 7.44 -21.28 3.88
CA PRO A 300 8.39 -21.81 2.91
C PRO A 300 8.05 -23.27 2.54
N PRO A 301 8.38 -23.73 1.32
CA PRO A 301 8.16 -25.12 0.90
C PRO A 301 8.83 -26.15 1.82
N SER A 302 9.91 -25.78 2.52
CA SER A 302 10.57 -26.65 3.50
C SER A 302 9.70 -26.95 4.73
N LEU A 303 8.77 -26.06 5.08
CA LEU A 303 7.84 -26.25 6.20
C LEU A 303 6.48 -26.81 5.76
N TRP A 304 6.16 -26.74 4.46
CA TRP A 304 4.93 -27.29 3.89
C TRP A 304 5.25 -27.87 2.52
N VAL A 305 5.55 -29.17 2.49
CA VAL A 305 5.99 -29.90 1.30
C VAL A 305 4.88 -29.95 0.24
N ASP A 306 3.65 -30.28 0.65
CA ASP A 306 2.48 -30.34 -0.23
C ASP A 306 1.79 -28.97 -0.43
N ARG A 307 2.56 -27.88 -0.31
CA ARG A 307 2.03 -26.53 -0.48
C ARG A 307 1.55 -26.35 -1.93
N PRO A 308 0.31 -25.87 -2.16
CA PRO A 308 -0.15 -25.57 -3.50
C PRO A 308 0.67 -24.41 -4.10
N ASP A 309 0.98 -24.52 -5.39
CA ASP A 309 1.69 -23.47 -6.14
C ASP A 309 0.96 -22.12 -6.06
N ILE A 310 -0.38 -22.18 -6.08
CA ILE A 310 -1.26 -21.02 -6.04
C ILE A 310 -2.38 -21.28 -5.03
N ALA A 311 -2.46 -20.44 -4.00
CA ALA A 311 -3.60 -20.44 -3.10
C ALA A 311 -4.71 -19.51 -3.62
N TRP A 312 -5.96 -19.93 -3.44
CA TRP A 312 -7.16 -19.18 -3.82
C TRP A 312 -7.46 -18.04 -2.85
N ASN A 313 -6.64 -16.99 -2.92
CA ASN A 313 -6.95 -15.67 -2.35
C ASN A 313 -7.83 -14.86 -3.33
N THR A 314 -8.28 -13.67 -2.92
CA THR A 314 -9.22 -12.89 -3.75
C THR A 314 -8.61 -12.47 -5.08
N ALA A 315 -7.31 -12.13 -5.09
CA ALA A 315 -6.60 -11.73 -6.31
C ALA A 315 -6.47 -12.88 -7.32
N ASN A 316 -6.11 -14.08 -6.87
CA ASN A 316 -5.99 -15.24 -7.75
C ASN A 316 -7.36 -15.71 -8.26
N TYR A 317 -8.38 -15.68 -7.40
CA TYR A 317 -9.77 -15.99 -7.79
C TYR A 317 -10.26 -15.01 -8.86
N PHE A 318 -10.12 -13.70 -8.62
CA PHE A 318 -10.50 -12.68 -9.59
C PHE A 318 -9.75 -12.83 -10.92
N THR A 319 -8.44 -13.06 -10.87
CA THR A 319 -7.62 -13.14 -12.08
C THR A 319 -7.97 -14.38 -12.91
N LYS A 320 -8.10 -15.54 -12.28
CA LYS A 320 -8.21 -16.81 -13.01
C LYS A 320 -9.64 -17.20 -13.33
N GLU A 321 -10.54 -17.05 -12.37
CA GLU A 321 -11.94 -17.49 -12.52
C GLU A 321 -12.77 -16.39 -13.17
N LEU A 322 -12.65 -15.13 -12.71
CA LEU A 322 -13.49 -14.05 -13.23
C LEU A 322 -12.96 -13.42 -14.52
N LEU A 323 -11.65 -13.15 -14.61
CA LEU A 323 -11.05 -12.59 -15.83
C LEU A 323 -10.64 -13.65 -16.86
N GLY A 324 -10.67 -14.94 -16.51
CA GLY A 324 -10.16 -16.02 -17.36
C GLY A 324 -8.65 -15.92 -17.64
N ASN A 325 -7.92 -15.08 -16.92
CA ASN A 325 -6.51 -14.81 -17.16
C ASN A 325 -5.65 -15.85 -16.45
N ARG A 326 -5.08 -16.76 -17.22
CA ARG A 326 -4.16 -17.81 -16.72
C ARG A 326 -2.69 -17.38 -16.70
N SER A 327 -2.39 -16.11 -16.96
CA SER A 327 -1.04 -15.60 -16.76
C SER A 327 -0.63 -15.75 -15.29
N GLY A 328 0.65 -16.01 -15.02
CA GLY A 328 1.17 -16.18 -13.67
C GLY A 328 1.17 -14.90 -12.81
N LEU A 329 0.47 -13.84 -13.22
CA LEU A 329 0.41 -12.54 -12.56
C LEU A 329 -1.00 -12.29 -12.04
N ALA A 330 -1.13 -12.09 -10.74
CA ALA A 330 -2.40 -11.76 -10.12
C ALA A 330 -2.76 -10.28 -10.35
N MET A 331 -3.95 -10.05 -10.89
CA MET A 331 -4.60 -8.75 -11.00
C MET A 331 -5.28 -8.40 -9.69
N SER A 332 -5.31 -7.10 -9.38
CA SER A 332 -5.86 -6.64 -8.13
C SER A 332 -7.39 -6.55 -8.15
N PRO A 333 -8.11 -7.15 -7.19
CA PRO A 333 -9.53 -6.96 -7.00
C PRO A 333 -9.87 -5.64 -6.27
N THR A 334 -8.89 -4.90 -5.73
CA THR A 334 -9.05 -3.70 -4.88
C THR A 334 -9.70 -3.99 -3.52
N LEU A 335 -9.71 -3.00 -2.63
CA LEU A 335 -10.40 -3.11 -1.34
C LEU A 335 -11.86 -3.55 -1.47
N LEU A 336 -12.64 -2.82 -2.26
CA LEU A 336 -14.08 -3.08 -2.38
C LEU A 336 -14.34 -4.42 -3.08
N GLY A 337 -13.59 -4.72 -4.13
CA GLY A 337 -13.74 -6.01 -4.80
C GLY A 337 -13.33 -7.17 -3.90
N SER A 338 -12.25 -7.06 -3.12
CA SER A 338 -11.87 -8.12 -2.16
C SER A 338 -12.96 -8.37 -1.12
N LEU A 339 -13.58 -7.31 -0.56
CA LEU A 339 -14.69 -7.44 0.38
C LEU A 339 -15.95 -8.01 -0.29
N TYR A 340 -16.24 -7.60 -1.51
CA TYR A 340 -17.37 -8.11 -2.29
C TYR A 340 -17.22 -9.59 -2.62
N LEU A 341 -16.04 -10.02 -3.07
CA LEU A 341 -15.75 -11.44 -3.37
C LEU A 341 -15.87 -12.33 -2.14
N MET A 342 -15.59 -11.79 -0.95
CA MET A 342 -15.71 -12.53 0.31
C MET A 342 -17.17 -12.64 0.81
N GLY A 343 -18.05 -11.69 0.53
CA GLY A 343 -19.40 -11.69 1.12
C GLY A 343 -20.37 -10.62 0.63
N GLY A 344 -20.19 -10.11 -0.58
CA GLY A 344 -21.05 -9.14 -1.24
C GLY A 344 -21.11 -7.77 -0.55
N LEU A 345 -22.15 -7.01 -0.87
CA LEU A 345 -22.40 -5.68 -0.30
C LEU A 345 -22.45 -5.65 1.25
N PRO A 346 -23.02 -6.65 1.96
CA PRO A 346 -22.97 -6.68 3.43
C PRO A 346 -21.54 -6.65 3.98
N LEU A 347 -20.64 -7.44 3.40
CA LEU A 347 -19.25 -7.47 3.85
C LEU A 347 -18.48 -6.23 3.42
N VAL A 348 -18.81 -5.60 2.28
CA VAL A 348 -18.32 -4.26 1.93
C VAL A 348 -18.69 -3.26 3.03
N ALA A 349 -19.96 -3.23 3.45
CA ALA A 349 -20.43 -2.29 4.48
C ALA A 349 -19.73 -2.51 5.83
N VAL A 350 -19.66 -3.77 6.29
CA VAL A 350 -18.96 -4.12 7.55
C VAL A 350 -17.47 -3.82 7.45
N GLY A 351 -16.82 -4.22 6.36
CA GLY A 351 -15.39 -4.02 6.13
C GLY A 351 -15.01 -2.54 6.13
N MET A 352 -15.76 -1.71 5.40
CA MET A 352 -15.53 -0.26 5.40
C MET A 352 -15.74 0.37 6.78
N GLY A 353 -16.74 -0.09 7.54
CA GLY A 353 -16.95 0.31 8.93
C GLY A 353 -15.77 -0.07 9.84
N LEU A 354 -15.25 -1.30 9.75
CA LEU A 354 -14.09 -1.76 10.53
C LEU A 354 -12.82 -0.99 10.17
N ILE A 355 -12.62 -0.67 8.90
CA ILE A 355 -11.49 0.16 8.44
C ILE A 355 -11.61 1.58 9.00
N GLY A 356 -12.83 2.14 9.06
CA GLY A 356 -13.10 3.44 9.70
C GLY A 356 -12.64 3.45 11.16
N LYS A 357 -13.03 2.42 11.91
CA LYS A 357 -12.57 2.22 13.30
C LYS A 357 -11.05 2.07 13.39
N LEU A 358 -10.47 1.22 12.55
CA LEU A 358 -9.02 0.98 12.54
C LEU A 358 -8.23 2.28 12.42
N PHE A 359 -8.62 3.16 11.49
CA PHE A 359 -7.91 4.42 11.29
C PHE A 359 -8.14 5.42 12.41
N ALA A 360 -9.34 5.52 12.99
CA ALA A 360 -9.58 6.33 14.17
C ALA A 360 -8.67 5.91 15.34
N GLU A 361 -8.54 4.60 15.57
CA GLU A 361 -7.65 4.06 16.60
C GLU A 361 -6.17 4.29 16.26
N THR A 362 -5.79 4.20 14.99
CA THR A 362 -4.41 4.42 14.52
C THR A 362 -3.98 5.88 14.70
N ASP A 363 -4.83 6.82 14.30
CA ASP A 363 -4.59 8.26 14.47
C ASP A 363 -4.45 8.62 15.96
N ARG A 364 -5.33 8.08 16.81
CA ARG A 364 -5.23 8.22 18.27
C ARG A 364 -3.90 7.71 18.82
N LEU A 365 -3.53 6.48 18.45
CA LEU A 365 -2.29 5.86 18.91
C LEU A 365 -1.08 6.67 18.46
N PHE A 366 -1.10 7.22 17.24
CA PHE A 366 0.01 8.00 16.71
C PHE A 366 0.30 9.28 17.52
N CYS A 367 -0.75 9.98 17.96
CA CYS A 367 -0.63 11.21 18.75
C CYS A 367 0.00 10.99 20.14
N SER A 368 -0.22 9.80 20.73
CA SER A 368 0.30 9.44 22.06
C SER A 368 1.49 8.48 22.03
N ALA A 369 1.89 8.01 20.85
CA ALA A 369 2.91 7.00 20.66
C ALA A 369 4.33 7.53 20.97
N SER A 370 5.15 6.64 21.53
CA SER A 370 6.59 6.86 21.60
C SER A 370 7.22 6.84 20.19
N PRO A 371 8.43 7.39 20.00
CA PRO A 371 9.14 7.37 18.72
C PRO A 371 9.25 6.00 18.05
N LEU A 372 9.35 4.93 18.87
CA LEU A 372 9.36 3.55 18.39
C LEU A 372 8.05 3.19 17.70
N TRP A 373 6.92 3.45 18.37
CA TRP A 373 5.59 3.14 17.86
C TRP A 373 5.17 4.09 16.74
N GLN A 374 5.60 5.35 16.75
CA GLN A 374 5.43 6.24 15.59
C GLN A 374 6.15 5.69 14.35
N GLY A 375 7.37 5.18 14.52
CA GLY A 375 8.10 4.51 13.44
C GLY A 375 7.41 3.24 12.93
N TYR A 376 6.82 2.45 13.82
CA TYR A 376 6.00 1.29 13.45
C TYR A 376 4.73 1.68 12.66
N LEU A 377 3.98 2.66 13.15
CA LEU A 377 2.71 3.09 12.55
C LEU A 377 2.95 3.69 11.16
N VAL A 378 3.92 4.60 11.03
CA VAL A 378 4.29 5.13 9.71
C VAL A 378 4.93 4.05 8.84
N GLY A 379 5.72 3.12 9.40
CA GLY A 379 6.27 1.99 8.64
C GLY A 379 5.20 1.11 7.99
N ASN A 380 4.02 0.99 8.62
CA ASN A 380 2.87 0.27 8.07
C ASN A 380 2.12 1.03 6.97
N LEU A 381 2.50 2.26 6.63
CA LEU A 381 1.88 3.04 5.55
C LEU A 381 1.82 2.27 4.22
N PHE A 382 2.87 1.51 3.89
CA PHE A 382 2.88 0.71 2.66
C PHE A 382 1.72 -0.28 2.62
N ASN A 383 1.41 -0.89 3.77
CA ASN A 383 0.28 -1.81 3.88
C ASN A 383 -1.05 -1.09 3.64
N LEU A 384 -1.14 0.23 3.81
CA LEU A 384 -2.35 0.99 3.45
C LEU A 384 -2.55 1.09 1.94
N ILE A 385 -1.47 1.23 1.17
CA ILE A 385 -1.54 1.16 -0.29
C ILE A 385 -2.04 -0.22 -0.70
N VAL A 386 -1.53 -1.28 -0.06
CA VAL A 386 -1.99 -2.66 -0.29
C VAL A 386 -3.47 -2.82 0.06
N LEU A 387 -3.92 -2.27 1.20
CA LEU A 387 -5.31 -2.36 1.62
C LEU A 387 -6.26 -1.82 0.56
N VAL A 388 -6.00 -0.59 0.10
CA VAL A 388 -6.87 0.08 -0.87
C VAL A 388 -6.74 -0.53 -2.26
N ARG A 389 -5.49 -0.69 -2.71
CA ARG A 389 -5.17 -1.06 -4.09
C ARG A 389 -5.26 -2.55 -4.33
N GLU A 390 -4.72 -3.40 -3.44
CA GLU A 390 -4.60 -4.86 -3.62
C GLU A 390 -5.78 -5.62 -3.02
N GLY A 391 -6.18 -5.32 -1.78
CA GLY A 391 -7.30 -6.00 -1.11
C GLY A 391 -7.11 -6.17 0.39
N ALA A 392 -8.19 -6.53 1.08
CA ALA A 392 -8.24 -6.69 2.53
C ALA A 392 -7.46 -7.95 3.02
N ASP A 393 -7.52 -9.05 2.29
CA ASP A 393 -6.75 -10.28 2.57
C ASP A 393 -5.24 -10.04 2.51
N ALA A 394 -4.77 -9.44 1.41
CA ALA A 394 -3.36 -9.09 1.24
C ALA A 394 -2.87 -8.07 2.29
N PHE A 395 -3.73 -7.15 2.71
CA PHE A 395 -3.43 -6.22 3.80
C PHE A 395 -3.24 -6.95 5.14
N VAL A 396 -4.20 -7.80 5.52
CA VAL A 396 -4.18 -8.49 6.81
C VAL A 396 -2.93 -9.36 6.94
N SER A 397 -2.61 -10.16 5.92
CA SER A 397 -1.45 -11.04 5.95
C SER A 397 -0.13 -10.26 6.06
N ARG A 398 0.03 -9.18 5.28
CA ARG A 398 1.21 -8.30 5.32
C ARG A 398 1.32 -7.54 6.62
N TRP A 399 0.22 -7.04 7.14
CA TRP A 399 0.21 -6.33 8.41
C TRP A 399 0.61 -7.27 9.54
N CYS A 400 -0.02 -8.45 9.65
CA CYS A 400 0.33 -9.45 10.66
C CYS A 400 1.81 -9.86 10.57
N PHE A 401 2.32 -10.13 9.37
CA PHE A 401 3.73 -10.44 9.18
C PHE A 401 4.66 -9.29 9.61
N PHE A 402 4.35 -8.06 9.19
CA PHE A 402 5.12 -6.88 9.57
C PHE A 402 5.14 -6.69 11.08
N THR A 403 3.99 -6.81 11.73
CA THR A 403 3.84 -6.72 13.18
C THR A 403 4.63 -7.82 13.89
N ALA A 404 4.54 -9.07 13.45
CA ALA A 404 5.24 -10.18 14.08
C ALA A 404 6.77 -9.98 14.07
N VAL A 405 7.33 -9.61 12.91
CA VAL A 405 8.77 -9.32 12.79
C VAL A 405 9.17 -8.11 13.62
N PHE A 406 8.38 -7.03 13.58
CA PHE A 406 8.65 -5.83 14.36
C PHE A 406 8.67 -6.11 15.86
N VAL A 407 7.65 -6.80 16.36
CA VAL A 407 7.52 -7.19 17.78
C VAL A 407 8.66 -8.14 18.18
N ALA A 408 9.08 -9.06 17.32
CA ALA A 408 10.22 -9.92 17.58
C ALA A 408 11.53 -9.10 17.73
N CYS A 409 11.80 -8.17 16.81
CA CYS A 409 12.96 -7.28 16.92
C CYS A 409 12.90 -6.39 18.17
N TRP A 410 11.73 -5.86 18.51
CA TRP A 410 11.53 -5.07 19.72
C TRP A 410 11.72 -5.89 21.00
N GLY A 411 11.16 -7.11 21.05
CA GLY A 411 11.33 -8.03 22.18
C GLY A 411 12.79 -8.42 22.40
N LEU A 412 13.53 -8.71 21.33
CA LEU A 412 14.97 -8.95 21.39
C LEU A 412 15.72 -7.70 21.90
N ALA A 413 15.38 -6.52 21.40
CA ALA A 413 15.97 -5.26 21.87
C ALA A 413 15.68 -5.02 23.36
N TYR A 414 14.47 -5.32 23.82
CA TYR A 414 14.08 -5.20 25.23
C TYR A 414 14.95 -6.10 26.12
N ILE A 415 15.17 -7.36 25.73
CA ILE A 415 16.02 -8.30 26.46
C ILE A 415 17.47 -7.83 26.48
N LEU A 416 18.02 -7.41 25.33
CA LEU A 416 19.41 -6.97 25.21
C LEU A 416 19.71 -5.71 26.01
N VAL A 417 18.78 -4.75 26.06
CA VAL A 417 18.94 -3.53 26.84
C VAL A 417 18.65 -3.78 28.33
N GLY A 418 17.67 -4.62 28.66
CA GLY A 418 17.35 -5.01 30.03
C GLY A 418 18.53 -5.67 30.76
N LYS A 419 19.24 -6.58 30.08
CA LYS A 419 20.46 -7.23 30.59
C LYS A 419 21.65 -6.29 30.82
N ARG A 420 21.61 -5.05 30.31
CA ARG A 420 22.71 -4.09 30.40
C ARG A 420 22.54 -3.09 31.55
N ASN A 421 21.36 -3.05 32.16
CA ASN A 421 20.98 -2.13 33.24
C ASN A 421 20.73 -2.82 34.59
N GLY A 422 20.74 -4.15 34.63
CA GLY A 422 20.80 -4.96 35.86
C GLY A 422 22.13 -5.68 35.92
#